data_AF-A0A953DGA4-F1
#
_entry.id   AF-A0A953DGA4-F1
#
_cell.length_a   1.000
_cell.length_b   1.000
_cell.length_c   1.000
_cell.angle_alpha   90.00
_cell.angle_beta   90.00
_cell.angle_gamma   90.00
#
_symmetry.space_group_name_H-M   'P 1'
#
loop_
_entity.id
_entity.type
_entity.pdbx_description
1 polymer ?
#
loop_
_entity_poly.entity_id
_entity_poly.type
_entity_poly.pdbx_seq_one_letter_code
_entity_poly.pdbx_strand_id
1 'polypeptide(L)'
;MVQPEITIEDLDRIYVVIPNDQGTGTINITVRQMSDRQFRWWIKAKADHHGVPMLVPMGRIGYETRVRMLNRLVRAGVRIYMVPIGTPPPEEM
;
A
#
# COMPACT_ATOMS: atom_id res chain seq x y z
N MET A 1 8.26 -19.23 -4.18
CA MET A 1 9.29 -18.16 -4.19
C MET A 1 8.78 -17.00 -3.36
N VAL A 2 9.50 -16.61 -2.32
CA VAL A 2 9.11 -15.50 -1.43
C VAL A 2 9.44 -14.18 -2.15
N GLN A 3 8.51 -13.23 -2.19
CA GLN A 3 8.74 -11.89 -2.74
C GLN A 3 9.82 -11.17 -1.91
N PRO A 4 10.75 -10.41 -2.52
CA PRO A 4 11.68 -9.58 -1.76
C PRO A 4 10.94 -8.57 -0.88
N GLU A 5 11.56 -8.18 0.23
CA GLU A 5 11.00 -7.15 1.10
C GLU A 5 10.95 -5.81 0.37
N ILE A 6 9.88 -5.06 0.63
CA ILE A 6 9.61 -3.72 0.13
C ILE A 6 10.51 -2.73 0.86
N THR A 7 11.07 -1.77 0.13
CA THR A 7 11.81 -0.63 0.68
C THR A 7 10.96 0.65 0.71
N ILE A 8 11.52 1.75 1.23
CA ILE A 8 10.84 3.05 1.22
C ILE A 8 10.67 3.57 -0.21
N GLU A 9 11.67 3.36 -1.06
CA GLU A 9 11.68 3.77 -2.47
C GLU A 9 10.61 3.03 -3.28
N ASP A 10 10.32 1.78 -2.92
CA ASP A 10 9.26 1.00 -3.57
C ASP A 10 7.85 1.54 -3.30
N LEU A 11 7.65 2.40 -2.30
CA LEU A 11 6.33 2.99 -2.02
C LEU A 11 5.78 3.83 -3.18
N ASP A 12 6.65 4.39 -4.01
CA ASP A 12 6.29 5.14 -5.22
C ASP A 12 5.87 4.23 -6.39
N ARG A 13 6.07 2.93 -6.24
CA ARG A 13 5.86 1.94 -7.31
C ARG A 13 4.69 1.00 -6.99
N ILE A 14 4.13 1.09 -5.79
CA ILE A 14 2.95 0.33 -5.37
C ILE A 14 1.72 1.20 -5.62
N TYR A 15 1.11 1.02 -6.79
CA TYR A 15 -0.15 1.68 -7.15
C TYR A 15 -1.34 0.91 -6.59
N VAL A 16 -2.33 1.66 -6.12
CA VAL A 16 -3.56 1.11 -5.58
C VAL A 16 -4.76 1.96 -5.99
N VAL A 17 -5.90 1.29 -6.10
CA VAL A 17 -7.18 1.94 -6.31
C VAL A 17 -7.91 1.99 -4.99
N ILE A 18 -8.23 3.19 -4.52
CA ILE A 18 -8.98 3.42 -3.27
C ILE A 18 -10.15 4.37 -3.51
N PRO A 19 -11.19 4.37 -2.66
CA PRO A 19 -12.23 5.38 -2.70
C PRO A 19 -11.63 6.79 -2.57
N ASN A 20 -12.15 7.74 -3.34
CA ASN A 20 -11.83 9.15 -3.15
C ASN A 20 -12.44 9.65 -1.83
N ASP A 21 -11.72 10.52 -1.11
CA ASP A 21 -12.24 11.17 0.10
C ASP A 21 -13.43 12.14 -0.19
N GLN A 22 -13.67 12.51 -1.46
CA GLN A 22 -14.76 13.40 -1.90
C GLN A 22 -16.12 12.69 -2.12
N GLY A 23 -16.23 11.39 -1.82
CA GLY A 23 -17.51 10.70 -1.71
C GLY A 23 -17.90 9.79 -2.89
N THR A 24 -17.69 10.20 -4.14
CA THR A 24 -18.00 9.35 -5.31
C THR A 24 -16.78 9.06 -6.16
N GLY A 25 -16.56 7.78 -6.45
CA GLY A 25 -15.51 7.31 -7.34
C GLY A 25 -14.25 6.80 -6.62
N THR A 26 -13.30 6.33 -7.43
CA THR A 26 -12.02 5.80 -6.98
C THR A 26 -10.87 6.62 -7.56
N ILE A 27 -9.76 6.68 -6.83
CA ILE A 27 -8.50 7.29 -7.28
C ILE A 27 -7.42 6.22 -7.36
N ASN A 28 -6.54 6.35 -8.35
CA ASN A 28 -5.33 5.54 -8.46
C ASN A 28 -4.16 6.36 -7.92
N ILE A 29 -3.58 5.92 -6.81
CA ILE A 29 -2.46 6.61 -6.16
C ILE A 29 -1.41 5.61 -5.70
N THR A 30 -0.19 6.08 -5.46
CA THR A 30 0.85 5.25 -4.87
C THR A 30 0.66 5.15 -3.35
N VAL A 31 1.21 4.09 -2.74
CA VAL A 31 1.24 3.98 -1.27
C VAL A 31 1.97 5.16 -0.62
N ARG A 32 2.95 5.78 -1.31
CA ARG A 32 3.58 7.01 -0.81
C ARG A 32 2.58 8.17 -0.72
N GLN A 33 1.74 8.34 -1.75
CA GLN A 33 0.79 9.45 -1.85
C GLN A 33 -0.40 9.35 -0.88
N MET A 34 -0.68 8.16 -0.33
CA MET A 34 -1.78 7.98 0.62
C MET A 34 -1.67 8.87 1.85
N SER A 35 -2.81 9.41 2.30
CA SER A 35 -2.93 9.90 3.66
C SER A 35 -2.85 8.77 4.69
N ASP A 36 -2.54 9.08 5.95
CA ASP A 36 -2.49 8.08 7.02
C ASP A 36 -3.83 7.38 7.23
N ARG A 37 -4.93 8.10 7.01
CA ARG A 37 -6.28 7.53 7.00
C ARG A 37 -6.39 6.50 5.88
N GLN A 38 -6.18 6.90 4.63
CA GLN A 38 -6.30 6.01 3.46
C GLN A 38 -5.44 4.76 3.62
N PHE A 39 -4.18 4.92 4.04
CA PHE A 39 -3.28 3.79 4.28
C PHE A 39 -3.82 2.86 5.37
N ARG A 40 -4.32 3.40 6.50
CA ARG A 40 -4.89 2.61 7.59
C ARG A 40 -6.06 1.75 7.14
N TRP A 41 -7.00 2.34 6.41
CA TRP A 41 -8.17 1.60 5.91
C TRP A 41 -7.75 0.53 4.91
N TRP A 42 -6.92 0.90 3.95
CA TRP A 42 -6.46 -0.01 2.89
C TRP A 42 -5.65 -1.19 3.46
N ILE A 43 -4.65 -0.93 4.30
CA ILE A 43 -3.77 -1.99 4.80
C ILE A 43 -4.53 -2.95 5.73
N LYS A 44 -5.48 -2.44 6.51
CA LYS A 44 -6.34 -3.27 7.36
C LYS A 44 -7.24 -4.16 6.51
N ALA A 45 -7.92 -3.60 5.51
CA ALA A 45 -8.78 -4.35 4.60
C ALA A 45 -7.99 -5.42 3.84
N LYS A 46 -6.78 -5.09 3.37
CA LYS A 46 -5.88 -6.04 2.70
C LYS A 46 -5.45 -7.16 3.63
N ALA A 47 -5.06 -6.84 4.87
CA ALA A 47 -4.68 -7.82 5.87
C ALA A 47 -5.83 -8.76 6.22
N ASP A 48 -7.03 -8.22 6.45
CA ASP A 48 -8.23 -8.99 6.79
C ASP A 48 -8.63 -9.94 5.66
N HIS A 49 -8.63 -9.44 4.41
CA HIS A 49 -8.93 -10.26 3.23
C HIS A 49 -8.00 -11.46 3.08
N HIS A 50 -6.74 -11.33 3.51
CA HIS A 50 -5.75 -12.40 3.47
C HIS A 50 -5.59 -13.16 4.81
N GLY A 51 -6.42 -12.88 5.81
CA GLY A 51 -6.35 -13.55 7.12
C GLY A 51 -5.07 -13.25 7.90
N VAL A 52 -4.39 -12.12 7.65
CA VAL A 52 -3.16 -11.73 8.33
C VAL A 52 -3.49 -10.85 9.55
N PRO A 53 -3.19 -11.27 10.78
CA PRO A 53 -3.42 -10.44 11.96
C PRO A 53 -2.57 -9.18 11.91
N MET A 54 -3.22 -8.01 11.94
CA MET A 54 -2.53 -6.72 11.84
C MET A 54 -3.16 -5.66 12.76
N LEU A 55 -2.32 -5.10 13.63
CA LEU A 55 -2.66 -3.92 14.41
C LEU A 55 -2.21 -2.67 13.65
N VAL A 56 -3.14 -1.79 13.34
CA VAL A 56 -2.85 -0.54 12.61
C VAL A 56 -2.84 0.64 13.57
N PRO A 57 -1.77 1.45 13.63
CA PRO A 57 -1.71 2.60 14.53
C PRO A 57 -2.81 3.64 14.24
N MET A 58 -3.38 4.21 15.30
CA MET A 58 -4.35 5.30 15.22
C MET A 58 -3.70 6.69 15.00
N GLY A 59 -2.41 6.82 15.33
CA GLY A 59 -1.63 8.04 15.13
C GLY A 59 -1.01 8.16 13.73
N ARG A 60 0.03 9.00 13.62
CA ARG A 60 0.78 9.24 12.38
C ARG A 60 1.42 7.94 11.88
N ILE A 61 1.33 7.67 10.58
CA ILE A 61 1.90 6.47 9.92
C ILE A 61 3.00 6.89 8.95
N GLY A 62 4.20 7.09 9.48
CA GLY A 62 5.39 7.38 8.68
C GLY A 62 5.75 6.24 7.71
N TYR A 63 6.54 6.56 6.68
CA TYR A 63 6.89 5.63 5.60
C TYR A 63 7.54 4.34 6.09
N GLU A 64 8.43 4.40 7.08
CA GLU A 64 9.00 3.17 7.66
C GLU A 64 7.94 2.25 8.27
N THR A 65 6.94 2.81 8.95
CA THR A 65 5.85 2.03 9.51
C THR A 65 5.01 1.42 8.39
N ARG A 66 4.76 2.15 7.30
CA ARG A 66 4.08 1.62 6.12
C ARG A 66 4.85 0.42 5.54
N VAL A 67 6.16 0.55 5.35
CA VAL A 67 7.05 -0.53 4.88
C VAL A 67 7.00 -1.74 5.82
N ARG A 68 7.13 -1.53 7.13
CA ARG A 68 7.04 -2.63 8.11
C ARG A 68 5.71 -3.39 8.01
N MET A 69 4.60 -2.69 7.83
CA MET A 69 3.27 -3.29 7.69
C MET A 69 3.11 -4.03 6.36
N LEU A 70 3.61 -3.47 5.27
CA LEU A 70 3.65 -4.15 3.97
C LEU A 70 4.51 -5.42 4.01
N ASN A 71 5.69 -5.35 4.63
CA ASN A 71 6.57 -6.52 4.77
C ASN A 71 5.98 -7.59 5.69
N ARG A 72 5.11 -7.22 6.64
CA ARG A 72 4.31 -8.20 7.39
C ARG A 72 3.38 -8.99 6.46
N LEU A 73 2.75 -8.34 5.49
CA LEU A 73 1.93 -9.02 4.48
C LEU A 73 2.80 -9.92 3.58
N VAL A 74 3.93 -9.41 3.08
CA VAL A 74 4.86 -10.16 2.23
C VAL A 74 5.37 -11.42 2.92
N ARG A 75 5.79 -11.32 4.18
CA ARG A 75 6.24 -12.46 4.99
C ARG A 75 5.14 -13.48 5.25
N ALA A 76 3.88 -13.05 5.27
CA ALA A 76 2.72 -13.93 5.35
C ALA A 76 2.32 -14.55 3.99
N GLY A 77 3.09 -14.29 2.92
CA GLY A 77 2.85 -14.83 1.58
C GLY A 77 1.91 -13.98 0.71
N VAL A 78 1.50 -12.80 1.17
CA VAL A 78 0.67 -11.88 0.38
C VAL A 78 1.53 -11.18 -0.66
N ARG A 79 1.13 -11.30 -1.93
CA ARG A 79 1.80 -10.61 -3.05
C ARG A 79 1.41 -9.12 -3.06
N ILE A 80 2.42 -8.26 -3.11
CA ILE A 80 2.27 -6.82 -3.33
C ILE A 80 2.88 -6.49 -4.69
N TYR A 81 2.06 -5.98 -5.61
CA TYR A 81 2.49 -5.68 -6.97
C TYR A 81 3.16 -4.31 -7.03
N MET A 82 4.28 -4.25 -7.76
CA MET A 82 5.07 -3.05 -7.97
C MET A 82 5.28 -2.84 -9.46
N VAL A 83 5.18 -1.60 -9.91
CA VAL A 83 5.53 -1.21 -11.28
C VAL A 83 7.04 -1.37 -11.47
N PRO A 84 7.53 -1.96 -12.58
CA PRO A 84 8.97 -2.09 -12.85
C PRO A 84 9.71 -0.74 -12.87
N ILE A 85 10.99 -0.74 -12.51
CA ILE A 85 11.84 0.45 -12.64
C ILE A 85 11.97 0.78 -14.13
N GLY A 86 11.73 2.04 -14.50
CA GLY A 86 11.80 2.51 -15.88
C GLY A 86 10.49 2.43 -16.66
N THR A 87 9.39 1.97 -16.05
CA THR A 87 8.05 2.14 -16.63
C THR A 87 7.60 3.60 -16.44
N PRO A 88 7.21 4.31 -17.51
CA PRO A 88 6.66 5.66 -17.37
C PRO A 88 5.39 5.64 -16.52
N PRO A 89 5.07 6.72 -15.77
CA PRO A 89 3.82 6.82 -15.03
C PRO A 89 2.64 6.60 -15.99
N PRO A 90 1.53 6.01 -15.54
CA PRO A 90 0.32 5.98 -16.35
C PRO A 90 -0.03 7.42 -16.72
N GLU A 91 -0.13 7.72 -18.02
CA GLU A 91 -0.64 9.00 -18.48
C GLU A 91 -2.01 9.24 -17.83
N GLU A 92 -2.21 10.43 -17.25
CA GLU A 92 -3.49 10.82 -16.68
C GLU A 92 -4.55 10.76 -17.80
N MET A 93 -5.40 9.74 -17.76
CA MET A 93 -6.57 9.58 -18.65
C MET A 93 -7.76 10.37 -18.12
#